data_AF-A0A9P6QE24-F1
#
_entry.id   AF-A0A9P6QE24-F1
#
_cell.length_a   1.000
_cell.length_b   1.000
_cell.length_c   1.000
_cell.angle_alpha   90.00
_cell.angle_beta   90.00
_cell.angle_gamma   90.00
#
_symmetry.space_group_name_H-M   'P 1'
#
loop_
_entity.id
_entity.type
_entity.pdbx_description
1 polymer ?
#
loop_
_entity_poly.entity_id
_entity_poly.type
_entity_poly.pdbx_seq_one_letter_code
_entity_poly.pdbx_strand_id
1 'polypeptide(L)'
;MTSSSEIHVQEVLNNLTNSIKQDINLEESLTAAIAQHNAAQAQAQAQAQAQAQAAAVEESTAVAVAAATTEQRSQVQHPLAQEELERIAQQHQQEQEQLKQGQHGQHEQQQLSAAAALVEEHHAQVNTLLDAANNSSTLATVPIKAPTSETKVAKPVPGSEEWHKMRRDNHKEVERRRRETINEGINELAKLIPNSDKNKGAVLRQAVKYIHTMQETHERLTAEKEAAIALQYDRERALLEREVAQNQLQTLIKEHTELKRNYENLLEEVQNKEEGTHKKQRTE
;
A
#
# COMPACT_ATOMS: atom_id res chain seq x y z
N MET A 1 51.07 37.54 -45.80
CA MET A 1 50.96 38.01 -44.41
C MET A 1 49.52 37.83 -43.98
N THR A 2 49.13 36.64 -43.54
CA THR A 2 47.84 36.44 -42.88
C THR A 2 48.04 36.80 -41.41
N SER A 3 47.20 37.71 -40.92
CA SER A 3 47.38 38.39 -39.64
C SER A 3 47.19 37.39 -38.49
N SER A 4 48.03 37.46 -37.46
CA SER A 4 48.00 36.56 -36.28
C SER A 4 46.64 36.50 -35.57
N SER A 5 45.79 37.51 -35.78
CA SER A 5 44.41 37.57 -35.32
C SER A 5 43.48 36.58 -36.04
N GLU A 6 43.71 36.32 -37.33
CA GLU A 6 42.87 35.47 -38.19
C GLU A 6 43.07 33.98 -37.86
N ILE A 7 44.31 33.59 -37.51
CA ILE A 7 44.66 32.25 -37.04
C ILE A 7 43.95 31.92 -35.71
N HIS A 8 43.87 32.89 -34.80
CA HIS A 8 43.23 32.69 -33.49
C HIS A 8 41.71 32.55 -33.60
N VAL A 9 41.07 33.31 -34.50
CA VAL A 9 39.63 33.15 -34.79
C VAL A 9 39.35 31.78 -35.39
N GLN A 10 40.19 31.30 -36.31
CA GLN A 10 40.03 29.98 -36.92
C GLN A 10 40.15 28.85 -35.89
N GLU A 11 41.04 28.99 -34.91
CA GLU A 11 41.24 28.02 -33.82
C GLU A 11 40.04 27.96 -32.87
N VAL A 12 39.48 29.13 -32.51
CA VAL A 12 38.27 29.22 -31.69
C VAL A 12 37.07 28.57 -32.39
N LEU A 13 36.90 28.81 -33.70
CA LEU A 13 35.82 28.20 -34.48
C LEU A 13 35.97 26.68 -34.62
N ASN A 14 37.20 26.19 -34.77
CA ASN A 14 37.46 24.75 -34.80
C ASN A 14 37.16 24.09 -33.46
N ASN A 15 37.54 24.72 -32.34
CA ASN A 15 37.24 24.21 -31.00
C ASN A 15 35.73 24.20 -30.71
N LEU A 16 35.02 25.26 -31.09
CA LEU A 16 33.56 25.32 -30.95
C LEU A 16 32.87 24.23 -31.79
N THR A 17 33.34 24.01 -33.03
CA THR A 17 32.82 22.96 -33.91
C THR A 17 33.03 21.56 -33.32
N ASN A 18 34.19 21.31 -32.71
CA ASN A 18 34.48 20.03 -32.07
C ASN A 18 33.62 19.80 -30.81
N SER A 19 33.38 20.85 -30.02
CA SER A 19 32.49 20.77 -28.86
C SER A 19 31.05 20.47 -29.26
N ILE A 20 30.53 21.15 -30.28
CA ILE A 20 29.17 20.90 -30.82
C ILE A 20 29.06 19.46 -31.34
N LYS A 21 30.08 18.95 -32.03
CA LYS A 21 30.09 17.54 -32.50
C LYS A 21 30.11 16.55 -31.34
N GLN A 22 30.79 16.84 -30.24
CA GLN A 22 30.76 15.99 -29.04
C GLN A 22 29.37 15.98 -28.39
N ASP A 23 28.73 17.14 -28.26
CA ASP A 23 27.39 17.25 -27.66
C ASP A 23 26.33 16.52 -28.49
N ILE A 24 26.39 16.63 -29.83
CA ILE A 24 25.47 15.90 -30.73
C ILE A 24 25.66 14.38 -30.58
N ASN A 25 26.90 13.91 -30.46
CA ASN A 25 27.21 12.48 -30.33
C ASN A 25 26.77 11.94 -28.95
N LEU A 26 26.81 12.78 -27.90
CA LEU A 26 26.27 12.47 -26.58
C LEU A 26 24.74 12.36 -26.57
N GLU A 27 24.03 13.28 -27.25
CA GLU A 27 22.58 13.23 -27.44
C GLU A 27 22.13 11.98 -28.22
N GLU A 28 22.86 11.64 -29.30
CA GLU A 28 22.58 10.44 -30.11
C GLU A 28 22.86 9.15 -29.31
N SER A 29 23.93 9.13 -28.52
CA SER A 29 24.23 8.03 -27.58
C SER A 29 23.19 7.90 -26.48
N LEU A 30 22.66 9.00 -25.95
CA LEU A 30 21.64 8.98 -24.91
C LEU A 30 20.29 8.49 -25.46
N THR A 31 19.93 8.92 -26.67
CA THR A 31 18.73 8.47 -27.35
C THR A 31 18.80 6.98 -27.68
N ALA A 32 19.96 6.49 -28.14
CA ALA A 32 20.19 5.07 -28.35
C ALA A 32 20.08 4.26 -27.03
N ALA A 33 20.63 4.77 -25.92
CA ALA A 33 20.54 4.13 -24.61
C ALA A 33 19.10 4.06 -24.09
N ILE A 34 18.31 5.13 -24.27
CA ILE A 34 16.89 5.16 -23.88
C ILE A 34 16.08 4.18 -24.74
N ALA A 35 16.32 4.12 -26.05
CA ALA A 35 15.67 3.16 -26.93
C ALA A 35 15.99 1.71 -26.54
N GLN A 36 17.25 1.43 -26.18
CA GLN A 36 17.69 0.11 -25.75
C GLN A 36 17.07 -0.27 -24.39
N HIS A 37 16.97 0.66 -23.45
CA HIS A 37 16.30 0.45 -22.17
C HIS A 37 14.80 0.13 -22.36
N ASN A 38 14.11 0.89 -23.21
CA ASN A 38 12.69 0.68 -23.48
C ASN A 38 12.44 -0.67 -24.20
N ALA A 39 13.32 -1.07 -25.12
CA ALA A 39 13.25 -2.37 -25.77
C ALA A 39 13.48 -3.53 -24.78
N ALA A 40 14.45 -3.39 -23.87
CA ALA A 40 14.69 -4.38 -22.81
C ALA A 40 13.50 -4.48 -21.84
N GLN A 41 12.89 -3.35 -21.49
CA GLN A 41 11.70 -3.32 -20.63
C GLN A 41 10.49 -3.97 -21.31
N ALA A 42 10.28 -3.73 -22.61
CA ALA A 42 9.25 -4.39 -23.39
C ALA A 42 9.48 -5.91 -23.50
N GLN A 43 10.73 -6.35 -23.68
CA GLN A 43 11.08 -7.77 -23.68
C GLN A 43 10.85 -8.43 -22.31
N ALA A 44 11.19 -7.75 -21.21
CA ALA A 44 10.94 -8.24 -19.86
C ALA A 44 9.42 -8.36 -19.56
N GLN A 45 8.62 -7.38 -19.99
CA GLN A 45 7.16 -7.44 -19.86
C GLN A 45 6.55 -8.57 -20.70
N ALA A 46 7.04 -8.78 -21.93
CA ALA A 46 6.59 -9.89 -22.78
C ALA A 46 6.95 -11.25 -22.19
N GLN A 47 8.13 -11.40 -21.59
CA GLN A 47 8.54 -12.62 -20.90
C GLN A 47 7.71 -12.86 -19.63
N ALA A 48 7.42 -11.82 -18.85
CA ALA A 48 6.56 -11.94 -17.66
C ALA A 48 5.12 -12.34 -18.04
N GLN A 49 4.57 -11.80 -19.12
CA GLN A 49 3.25 -12.21 -19.64
C GLN A 49 3.26 -13.64 -20.19
N ALA A 50 4.33 -14.05 -20.88
CA ALA A 50 4.49 -15.43 -21.36
C ALA A 50 4.64 -16.43 -20.21
N GLN A 51 5.34 -16.07 -19.12
CA GLN A 51 5.44 -16.88 -17.90
C GLN A 51 4.11 -16.94 -17.14
N ALA A 52 3.35 -15.84 -17.07
CA ALA A 52 2.02 -15.83 -16.48
C ALA A 52 1.03 -16.71 -17.29
N GLN A 53 1.12 -16.71 -18.62
CA GLN A 53 0.33 -17.61 -19.48
C GLN A 53 0.80 -19.07 -19.41
N ALA A 54 2.11 -19.33 -19.26
CA ALA A 54 2.63 -20.68 -19.05
C ALA A 54 2.24 -21.25 -17.67
N ALA A 55 2.24 -20.42 -16.62
CA ALA A 55 1.75 -20.80 -15.29
C ALA A 55 0.24 -21.11 -15.29
N ALA A 56 -0.56 -20.36 -16.07
CA ALA A 56 -1.98 -20.65 -16.27
C ALA A 56 -2.24 -21.97 -17.05
N VAL A 57 -1.27 -22.44 -17.84
CA VAL A 57 -1.34 -23.74 -18.55
C VAL A 57 -0.81 -24.89 -17.67
N GLU A 58 0.14 -24.64 -16.77
CA GLU A 58 0.55 -25.64 -15.75
C GLU A 58 -0.52 -25.89 -14.69
N GLU A 59 -1.32 -24.88 -14.31
CA GLU A 59 -2.47 -25.05 -13.41
C GLU A 59 -3.58 -25.93 -14.04
N SER A 60 -3.68 -25.95 -15.38
CA SER A 60 -4.65 -26.79 -16.10
C SER A 60 -4.15 -28.20 -16.42
N THR A 61 -2.82 -28.41 -16.51
CA THR A 61 -2.22 -29.73 -16.81
C THR A 61 -1.82 -30.52 -15.57
N ALA A 62 -1.50 -29.85 -14.45
CA ALA A 62 -1.28 -30.51 -13.16
C ALA A 62 -2.57 -31.18 -12.63
N VAL A 63 -3.74 -30.61 -12.92
CA VAL A 63 -5.06 -31.19 -12.57
C VAL A 63 -5.33 -32.48 -13.36
N ALA A 64 -4.88 -32.58 -14.62
CA ALA A 64 -5.09 -33.77 -15.45
C ALA A 64 -4.17 -34.95 -15.09
N VAL A 65 -2.91 -34.69 -14.71
CA VAL A 65 -1.96 -35.75 -14.33
C VAL A 65 -2.18 -36.24 -12.88
N ALA A 66 -2.63 -35.35 -11.98
CA ALA A 66 -3.04 -35.73 -10.63
C ALA A 66 -4.35 -36.55 -10.62
N ALA A 67 -5.29 -36.28 -11.54
CA ALA A 67 -6.51 -37.07 -11.70
C ALA A 67 -6.23 -38.50 -12.17
N ALA A 68 -5.33 -38.69 -13.14
CA ALA A 68 -4.97 -40.02 -13.65
C ALA A 68 -4.19 -40.88 -12.64
N THR A 69 -3.43 -40.24 -11.73
CA THR A 69 -2.70 -40.95 -10.66
C THR A 69 -3.61 -41.31 -9.48
N THR A 70 -4.72 -40.59 -9.30
CA THR A 70 -5.69 -40.81 -8.22
C THR A 70 -6.67 -41.96 -8.52
N GLU A 71 -6.95 -42.27 -9.78
CA GLU A 71 -7.89 -43.36 -10.14
C GLU A 71 -7.36 -44.78 -9.84
N GLN A 72 -6.04 -44.98 -9.73
CA GLN A 72 -5.49 -46.32 -9.41
C GLN A 72 -5.39 -46.64 -7.92
N ARG A 73 -5.59 -45.67 -7.01
CA ARG A 73 -5.37 -45.88 -5.56
C ARG A 73 -6.66 -45.85 -4.71
N SER A 74 -7.82 -45.62 -5.30
CA SER A 74 -9.08 -45.38 -4.58
C SER A 74 -10.04 -46.57 -4.58
N GLN A 75 -9.52 -47.81 -4.46
CA GLN A 75 -10.38 -48.99 -4.25
C GLN A 75 -10.71 -49.29 -2.79
N VAL A 76 -10.21 -48.53 -1.81
CA VAL A 76 -10.55 -48.77 -0.41
C VAL A 76 -10.56 -47.44 0.35
N GLN A 77 -11.71 -46.77 0.46
CA GLN A 77 -12.24 -46.13 1.69
C GLN A 77 -13.30 -45.04 1.42
N HIS A 78 -14.44 -45.22 2.10
CA HIS A 78 -15.55 -44.33 2.44
C HIS A 78 -15.73 -42.96 1.72
N PRO A 79 -16.70 -42.83 0.79
CA PRO A 79 -17.01 -41.57 0.09
C PRO A 79 -17.81 -40.53 0.91
N LEU A 80 -18.32 -40.88 2.10
CA LEU A 80 -19.17 -39.98 2.91
C LEU A 80 -18.37 -38.86 3.63
N ALA A 81 -17.08 -39.05 3.90
CA ALA A 81 -16.28 -38.09 4.66
C ALA A 81 -15.68 -36.96 3.80
N GLN A 82 -15.51 -37.18 2.49
CA GLN A 82 -14.98 -36.16 1.58
C GLN A 82 -16.03 -35.09 1.25
N GLU A 83 -17.28 -35.50 1.01
CA GLU A 83 -18.36 -34.57 0.66
C GLU A 83 -18.72 -33.62 1.82
N GLU A 84 -18.64 -34.11 3.06
CA GLU A 84 -18.90 -33.30 4.25
C GLU A 84 -17.79 -32.28 4.52
N LEU A 85 -16.53 -32.65 4.25
CA LEU A 85 -15.38 -31.75 4.37
C LEU A 85 -15.41 -30.65 3.28
N GLU A 86 -15.84 -31.00 2.07
CA GLU A 86 -16.02 -30.04 0.97
C GLU A 86 -17.17 -29.06 1.24
N ARG A 87 -18.29 -29.52 1.84
CA ARG A 87 -19.38 -28.64 2.26
C ARG A 87 -18.96 -27.68 3.37
N ILE A 88 -18.21 -28.15 4.36
CA ILE A 88 -17.72 -27.29 5.46
C ILE A 88 -16.71 -26.27 4.91
N ALA A 89 -15.81 -26.67 4.01
CA ALA A 89 -14.87 -25.76 3.37
C ALA A 89 -15.57 -24.68 2.53
N GLN A 90 -16.59 -25.06 1.74
CA GLN A 90 -17.38 -24.12 0.95
C GLN A 90 -18.21 -23.17 1.82
N GLN A 91 -18.79 -23.66 2.92
CA GLN A 91 -19.57 -22.84 3.84
C GLN A 91 -18.68 -21.81 4.57
N HIS A 92 -17.49 -22.23 5.02
CA HIS A 92 -16.53 -21.34 5.66
C HIS A 92 -15.96 -20.29 4.69
N GLN A 93 -15.78 -20.65 3.42
CA GLN A 93 -15.35 -19.73 2.37
C GLN A 93 -16.42 -18.67 2.07
N GLN A 94 -17.71 -19.05 2.01
CA GLN A 94 -18.83 -18.12 1.85
C GLN A 94 -19.00 -17.17 3.04
N GLU A 95 -18.80 -17.66 4.26
CA GLU A 95 -18.92 -16.83 5.47
C GLU A 95 -17.77 -15.80 5.56
N GLN A 96 -16.58 -16.15 5.09
CA GLN A 96 -15.46 -15.21 5.01
C GLN A 96 -15.58 -14.17 3.89
N GLU A 97 -16.20 -14.50 2.75
CA GLU A 97 -16.51 -13.51 1.71
C GLU A 97 -17.51 -12.46 2.21
N GLN A 98 -18.47 -12.85 3.05
CA GLN A 98 -19.38 -11.93 3.73
C GLN A 98 -18.63 -11.03 4.73
N LEU A 99 -17.64 -11.56 5.47
CA LEU A 99 -16.78 -10.77 6.37
C LEU A 99 -15.84 -9.81 5.61
N LYS A 100 -15.32 -10.21 4.44
CA LYS A 100 -14.51 -9.35 3.57
C LYS A 100 -15.34 -8.17 3.00
N GLN A 101 -16.59 -8.40 2.61
CA GLN A 101 -17.48 -7.30 2.18
C GLN A 101 -17.90 -6.40 3.36
N GLY A 102 -18.02 -6.94 4.58
CA GLY A 102 -18.36 -6.17 5.78
C GLY A 102 -17.24 -5.27 6.31
N GLN A 103 -15.97 -5.68 6.21
CA GLN A 103 -14.85 -4.94 6.83
C GLN A 103 -14.01 -4.12 5.85
N HIS A 104 -13.87 -4.54 4.58
CA HIS A 104 -12.95 -3.87 3.65
C HIS A 104 -13.55 -2.60 3.02
N GLY A 105 -14.86 -2.58 2.75
CA GLY A 105 -15.53 -1.37 2.24
C GLY A 105 -15.73 -0.28 3.30
N GLN A 106 -15.92 -0.65 4.57
CA GLN A 106 -16.22 0.33 5.61
C GLN A 106 -14.95 1.03 6.14
N HIS A 107 -13.82 0.33 6.31
CA HIS A 107 -12.67 0.95 6.96
C HIS A 107 -11.83 1.82 6.02
N GLU A 108 -11.73 1.47 4.73
CA GLU A 108 -11.03 2.32 3.75
C GLU A 108 -11.85 3.58 3.42
N GLN A 109 -13.18 3.45 3.30
CA GLN A 109 -14.07 4.60 3.09
C GLN A 109 -14.22 5.46 4.36
N GLN A 110 -14.12 4.88 5.57
CA GLN A 110 -14.16 5.64 6.83
C GLN A 110 -12.82 6.30 7.17
N GLN A 111 -11.67 5.76 6.73
CA GLN A 111 -10.38 6.44 6.85
C GLN A 111 -10.23 7.56 5.80
N LEU A 112 -10.67 7.34 4.57
CA LEU A 112 -10.72 8.38 3.54
C LEU A 112 -11.79 9.45 3.85
N SER A 113 -12.94 9.08 4.43
CA SER A 113 -13.97 10.06 4.84
C SER A 113 -13.61 10.78 6.14
N ALA A 114 -12.92 10.15 7.09
CA ALA A 114 -12.40 10.84 8.28
C ALA A 114 -11.25 11.79 7.91
N ALA A 115 -10.38 11.41 6.98
CA ALA A 115 -9.37 12.31 6.43
C ALA A 115 -10.02 13.45 5.63
N ALA A 116 -11.04 13.17 4.82
CA ALA A 116 -11.80 14.20 4.10
C ALA A 116 -12.58 15.12 5.06
N ALA A 117 -13.17 14.60 6.13
CA ALA A 117 -13.88 15.38 7.14
C ALA A 117 -12.92 16.25 7.98
N LEU A 118 -11.72 15.77 8.28
CA LEU A 118 -10.67 16.59 8.92
C LEU A 118 -10.14 17.66 7.95
N VAL A 119 -9.98 17.34 6.67
CA VAL A 119 -9.62 18.34 5.64
C VAL A 119 -10.74 19.35 5.43
N GLU A 120 -12.01 18.95 5.49
CA GLU A 120 -13.19 19.82 5.37
C GLU A 120 -13.42 20.69 6.61
N GLU A 121 -13.16 20.16 7.81
CA GLU A 121 -13.16 20.93 9.07
C GLU A 121 -12.02 21.96 9.07
N HIS A 122 -10.82 21.58 8.60
CA HIS A 122 -9.68 22.49 8.50
C HIS A 122 -9.85 23.50 7.35
N HIS A 123 -10.49 23.14 6.22
CA HIS A 123 -10.88 24.07 5.15
C HIS A 123 -11.97 25.05 5.61
N ALA A 124 -12.95 24.58 6.40
CA ALA A 124 -13.99 25.42 6.99
C ALA A 124 -13.40 26.40 8.01
N GLN A 125 -12.41 25.98 8.81
CA GLN A 125 -11.68 26.86 9.75
C GLN A 125 -10.76 27.86 9.04
N VAL A 126 -10.07 27.44 7.97
CA VAL A 126 -9.24 28.35 7.15
C VAL A 126 -10.12 29.35 6.40
N ASN A 127 -11.29 28.95 5.87
CA ASN A 127 -12.24 29.86 5.23
C ASN A 127 -12.94 30.78 6.25
N THR A 128 -13.27 30.34 7.47
CA THR A 128 -13.80 31.25 8.50
C THR A 128 -12.75 32.27 8.97
N LEU A 129 -11.46 31.91 8.99
CA LEU A 129 -10.37 32.86 9.25
C LEU A 129 -10.13 33.81 8.07
N LEU A 130 -10.29 33.36 6.82
CA LEU A 130 -10.20 34.20 5.62
C LEU A 130 -11.41 35.16 5.49
N ASP A 131 -12.61 34.72 5.84
CA ASP A 131 -13.82 35.54 5.85
C ASP A 131 -13.83 36.52 7.03
N ALA A 132 -13.26 36.16 8.18
CA ALA A 132 -13.01 37.11 9.27
C ALA A 132 -11.99 38.20 8.87
N ALA A 133 -11.02 37.87 8.01
CA ALA A 133 -10.08 38.84 7.45
C ALA A 133 -10.71 39.74 6.36
N ASN A 134 -11.63 39.19 5.55
CA ASN A 134 -12.32 39.92 4.47
C ASN A 134 -13.48 40.80 4.97
N ASN A 135 -14.11 40.47 6.10
CA ASN A 135 -15.18 41.27 6.70
C ASN A 135 -14.70 42.58 7.36
N SER A 136 -13.39 42.86 7.37
CA SER A 136 -12.86 44.17 7.79
C SER A 136 -12.88 45.23 6.67
N SER A 137 -13.54 44.95 5.54
CA SER A 137 -13.71 45.89 4.43
C SER A 137 -15.19 46.12 4.10
N THR A 138 -15.94 46.78 4.99
CA THR A 138 -17.27 47.34 4.65
C THR A 138 -17.28 48.86 4.76
N LEU A 139 -17.27 49.49 3.59
CA LEU A 139 -17.59 50.89 3.37
C LEU A 139 -19.13 51.02 3.31
N ALA A 140 -19.83 51.27 4.43
CA ALA A 140 -21.15 51.94 4.48
C ALA A 140 -21.76 52.05 5.92
N THR A 141 -21.92 53.29 6.38
CA THR A 141 -23.20 53.87 6.90
C THR A 141 -23.77 53.44 8.29
N VAL A 142 -23.61 54.38 9.28
CA VAL A 142 -24.44 54.72 10.52
C VAL A 142 -24.25 53.92 11.84
N PRO A 143 -24.62 54.45 13.05
CA PRO A 143 -24.33 55.72 13.73
C PRO A 143 -23.48 55.56 15.03
N ILE A 144 -23.05 56.70 15.56
CA ILE A 144 -22.24 56.90 16.77
C ILE A 144 -22.97 56.44 18.05
N LYS A 145 -22.29 55.63 18.89
CA LYS A 145 -22.45 55.66 20.36
C LYS A 145 -21.09 55.43 21.03
N ALA A 146 -20.60 56.46 21.73
CA ALA A 146 -19.34 56.42 22.49
C ALA A 146 -19.50 55.64 23.80
N PRO A 147 -18.42 55.01 24.28
CA PRO A 147 -17.80 55.55 25.48
C PRO A 147 -16.25 55.59 25.43
N THR A 148 -15.74 56.68 26.03
CA THR A 148 -14.48 56.84 26.80
C THR A 148 -13.13 56.41 26.19
N SER A 149 -12.37 57.45 25.85
CA SER A 149 -10.93 57.63 26.08
C SER A 149 -9.94 56.63 25.47
N GLU A 150 -9.80 56.63 24.15
CA GLU A 150 -8.49 56.50 23.48
C GLU A 150 -8.48 57.38 22.23
N THR A 151 -7.38 58.09 22.02
CA THR A 151 -7.18 59.15 21.03
C THR A 151 -7.50 58.69 19.61
N LYS A 152 -8.72 59.00 19.14
CA LYS A 152 -9.13 58.78 17.73
C LYS A 152 -8.33 59.73 16.84
N VAL A 153 -7.24 59.24 16.26
CA VAL A 153 -6.55 59.92 15.17
C VAL A 153 -7.55 60.02 14.01
N ALA A 154 -8.01 61.23 13.72
CA ALA A 154 -8.93 61.49 12.61
C ALA A 154 -8.29 60.99 11.31
N LYS A 155 -9.08 60.32 10.45
CA LYS A 155 -8.60 59.86 9.14
C LYS A 155 -8.02 61.08 8.41
N PRO A 156 -6.72 61.10 8.09
CA PRO A 156 -6.08 62.27 7.51
C PRO A 156 -6.74 62.63 6.18
N VAL A 157 -6.82 63.93 5.88
CA VAL A 157 -7.50 64.45 4.67
C VAL A 157 -6.88 63.80 3.42
N PRO A 158 -7.67 63.25 2.48
CA PRO A 158 -7.14 62.66 1.24
C PRO A 158 -6.23 63.65 0.50
N GLY A 159 -5.00 63.24 0.20
CA GLY A 159 -3.98 64.10 -0.43
C GLY A 159 -3.10 64.90 0.54
N SER A 160 -3.35 64.82 1.86
CA SER A 160 -2.42 65.36 2.86
C SER A 160 -1.19 64.44 3.03
N GLU A 161 -0.06 65.01 3.50
CA GLU A 161 1.17 64.23 3.75
C GLU A 161 0.94 63.10 4.77
N GLU A 162 0.11 63.36 5.79
CA GLU A 162 -0.29 62.35 6.79
C GLU A 162 -1.08 61.19 6.17
N TRP A 163 -1.91 61.47 5.15
CA TRP A 163 -2.64 60.43 4.42
C TRP A 163 -1.70 59.58 3.57
N HIS A 164 -0.74 60.19 2.89
CA HIS A 164 0.28 59.46 2.15
C HIS A 164 1.17 58.61 3.07
N LYS A 165 1.57 59.15 4.23
CA LYS A 165 2.33 58.42 5.25
C LYS A 165 1.54 57.24 5.80
N MET A 166 0.29 57.44 6.22
CA MET A 166 -0.58 56.38 6.71
C MET A 166 -0.76 55.25 5.69
N ARG A 167 -0.94 55.59 4.40
CA ARG A 167 -1.08 54.59 3.33
C ARG A 167 0.21 53.78 3.12
N ARG A 168 1.37 54.44 3.16
CA ARG A 168 2.69 53.75 3.09
C ARG A 168 2.90 52.83 4.30
N ASP A 169 2.60 53.31 5.50
CA ASP A 169 2.78 52.55 6.74
C ASP A 169 1.82 51.35 6.81
N ASN A 170 0.57 51.54 6.40
CA ASN A 170 -0.40 50.44 6.30
C ASN A 170 0.03 49.38 5.27
N HIS A 171 0.51 49.80 4.09
CA HIS A 171 1.02 48.86 3.09
C HIS A 171 2.24 48.06 3.60
N LYS A 172 3.16 48.71 4.32
CA LYS A 172 4.29 48.01 4.96
C LYS A 172 3.83 46.99 6.00
N GLU A 173 2.83 47.38 6.79
CA GLU A 173 2.28 46.53 7.84
C GLU A 173 1.58 45.29 7.28
N VAL A 174 0.82 45.45 6.19
CA VAL A 174 0.22 44.33 5.45
C VAL A 174 1.30 43.37 4.95
N GLU A 175 2.35 43.90 4.31
CA GLU A 175 3.45 43.07 3.80
C GLU A 175 4.26 42.40 4.93
N ARG A 176 4.43 43.05 6.08
CA ARG A 176 5.07 42.46 7.27
C ARG A 176 4.28 41.25 7.76
N ARG A 177 2.96 41.39 7.95
CA ARG A 177 2.09 40.28 8.36
C ARG A 177 2.15 39.11 7.38
N ARG A 178 2.09 39.39 6.07
CA ARG A 178 2.23 38.37 5.03
C ARG A 178 3.56 37.60 5.18
N ARG A 179 4.67 38.30 5.40
CA ARG A 179 5.99 37.68 5.58
C ARG A 179 6.04 36.83 6.85
N GLU A 180 5.40 37.25 7.93
CA GLU A 180 5.34 36.50 9.18
C GLU A 180 4.58 35.19 9.00
N THR A 181 3.38 35.23 8.41
CA THR A 181 2.61 34.02 8.10
C THR A 181 3.39 33.03 7.25
N ILE A 182 4.14 33.51 6.24
CA ILE A 182 4.99 32.63 5.42
C ILE A 182 6.13 32.03 6.25
N ASN A 183 6.76 32.81 7.12
CA ASN A 183 7.86 32.33 7.95
C ASN A 183 7.38 31.30 8.97
N GLU A 184 6.22 31.53 9.57
CA GLU A 184 5.55 30.59 10.47
C GLU A 184 5.28 29.27 9.75
N GLY A 185 4.65 29.31 8.56
CA GLY A 185 4.38 28.11 7.77
C GLY A 185 5.65 27.31 7.43
N ILE A 186 6.74 27.98 7.06
CA ILE A 186 8.03 27.31 6.80
C ILE A 186 8.63 26.71 8.08
N ASN A 187 8.50 27.39 9.22
CA ASN A 187 9.00 26.89 10.49
C ASN A 187 8.21 25.68 11.01
N GLU A 188 6.88 25.65 10.81
CA GLU A 188 6.07 24.46 11.13
C GLU A 188 6.48 23.28 10.26
N LEU A 189 6.67 23.51 8.95
CA LEU A 189 7.15 22.48 8.04
C LEU A 189 8.51 21.92 8.47
N ALA A 190 9.42 22.78 8.94
CA ALA A 190 10.73 22.37 9.43
C ALA A 190 10.66 21.44 10.66
N LYS A 191 9.63 21.53 11.51
CA LYS A 191 9.49 20.64 12.68
C LYS A 191 9.09 19.21 12.32
N LEU A 192 8.35 19.04 11.21
CA LEU A 192 7.86 17.73 10.77
C LEU A 192 8.92 16.93 10.00
N ILE A 193 9.93 17.63 9.47
CA ILE A 193 10.93 17.05 8.60
C ILE A 193 12.16 16.66 9.43
N PRO A 194 12.62 15.40 9.35
CA PRO A 194 13.84 14.98 10.03
C PRO A 194 15.06 15.72 9.45
N ASN A 195 15.94 16.16 10.35
CA ASN A 195 17.17 16.91 10.03
C ASN A 195 16.90 18.19 9.21
N SER A 196 15.86 18.95 9.57
CA SER A 196 15.61 20.23 8.90
C SER A 196 16.68 21.27 9.27
N ASP A 197 17.09 22.03 8.26
CA ASP A 197 18.05 23.13 8.39
C ASP A 197 17.30 24.46 8.62
N LYS A 198 17.99 25.51 9.06
CA LYS A 198 17.43 26.86 9.24
C LYS A 198 17.19 27.59 7.93
N ASN A 199 17.76 27.10 6.83
CA ASN A 199 17.62 27.70 5.50
C ASN A 199 16.26 27.35 4.86
N LYS A 200 15.43 28.36 4.59
CA LYS A 200 14.10 28.20 3.96
C LYS A 200 14.13 27.34 2.69
N GLY A 201 15.13 27.54 1.83
CA GLY A 201 15.26 26.75 0.60
C GLY A 201 15.62 25.29 0.84
N ALA A 202 16.41 25.01 1.88
CA ALA A 202 16.77 23.64 2.26
C ALA A 202 15.58 22.91 2.91
N VAL A 203 14.83 23.58 3.79
CA VAL A 203 13.59 23.05 4.39
C VAL A 203 12.63 22.60 3.29
N LEU A 204 12.37 23.45 2.29
CA LEU A 204 11.44 23.12 1.20
C LEU A 204 11.90 21.91 0.37
N ARG A 205 13.19 21.85 0.01
CA ARG A 205 13.71 20.69 -0.74
C ARG A 205 13.66 19.40 0.07
N GLN A 206 14.02 19.47 1.36
CA GLN A 206 13.99 18.32 2.24
C GLN A 206 12.55 17.87 2.53
N ALA A 207 11.58 18.80 2.56
CA ALA A 207 10.15 18.49 2.66
C ALA A 207 9.69 17.59 1.51
N VAL A 208 10.00 18.01 0.28
CA VAL A 208 9.63 17.28 -0.94
C VAL A 208 10.26 15.89 -0.92
N LYS A 209 11.56 15.80 -0.61
CA LYS A 209 12.25 14.51 -0.48
C LYS A 209 11.59 13.62 0.57
N TYR A 210 11.29 14.18 1.75
CA TYR A 210 10.70 13.45 2.85
C TYR A 210 9.31 12.90 2.49
N ILE A 211 8.45 13.71 1.87
CA ILE A 211 7.12 13.28 1.41
C ILE A 211 7.23 12.08 0.48
N HIS A 212 8.11 12.12 -0.53
CA HIS A 212 8.31 10.99 -1.44
C HIS A 212 8.78 9.74 -0.71
N THR A 213 9.79 9.87 0.17
CA THR A 213 10.28 8.72 0.94
C THR A 213 9.24 8.15 1.90
N MET A 214 8.37 9.00 2.46
CA MET A 214 7.27 8.57 3.33
C MET A 214 6.18 7.85 2.54
N GLN A 215 5.84 8.32 1.34
CA GLN A 215 4.92 7.64 0.44
C GLN A 215 5.44 6.25 0.05
N GLU A 216 6.70 6.17 -0.40
CA GLU A 216 7.34 4.89 -0.75
C GLU A 216 7.40 3.94 0.46
N THR A 217 7.75 4.46 1.64
CA THR A 217 7.77 3.66 2.86
C THR A 217 6.37 3.18 3.25
N HIS A 218 5.35 4.03 3.10
CA HIS A 218 3.97 3.68 3.40
C HIS A 218 3.44 2.60 2.46
N GLU A 219 3.69 2.73 1.15
CA GLU A 219 3.36 1.71 0.16
C GLU A 219 4.05 0.37 0.47
N ARG A 220 5.35 0.40 0.78
CA ARG A 220 6.09 -0.81 1.17
C ARG A 220 5.51 -1.47 2.41
N LEU A 221 5.24 -0.70 3.47
CA LEU A 221 4.67 -1.23 4.71
C LEU A 221 3.25 -1.77 4.51
N THR A 222 2.48 -1.17 3.60
CA THR A 222 1.14 -1.65 3.25
C THR A 222 1.23 -3.01 2.55
N ALA A 223 2.12 -3.14 1.56
CA ALA A 223 2.35 -4.41 0.88
C ALA A 223 2.88 -5.50 1.85
N GLU A 224 3.79 -5.15 2.76
CA GLU A 224 4.29 -6.07 3.78
C GLU A 224 3.18 -6.52 4.73
N LYS A 225 2.30 -5.59 5.14
CA LYS A 225 1.13 -5.90 5.97
C LYS A 225 0.18 -6.86 5.24
N GLU A 226 -0.11 -6.62 3.97
CA GLU A 226 -0.96 -7.51 3.16
C GLU A 226 -0.36 -8.91 3.03
N ALA A 227 0.95 -9.00 2.78
CA ALA A 227 1.67 -10.27 2.74
C ALA A 227 1.63 -11.00 4.09
N ALA A 228 1.80 -10.29 5.21
CA ALA A 228 1.72 -10.85 6.54
C ALA A 228 0.33 -11.42 6.85
N ILE A 229 -0.73 -10.71 6.42
CA ILE A 229 -2.12 -11.17 6.54
C ILE A 229 -2.32 -12.47 5.74
N ALA A 230 -1.84 -12.52 4.49
CA ALA A 230 -1.92 -13.73 3.66
C ALA A 230 -1.23 -14.93 4.31
N LEU A 231 -0.01 -14.74 4.84
CA LEU A 231 0.72 -15.79 5.56
C LEU A 231 0.00 -16.26 6.83
N GLN A 232 -0.69 -15.35 7.53
CA GLN A 232 -1.48 -15.71 8.70
C GLN A 232 -2.66 -16.60 8.30
N TYR A 233 -3.33 -16.29 7.19
CA TYR A 233 -4.41 -17.13 6.67
C TYR A 233 -3.91 -18.52 6.25
N ASP A 234 -2.80 -18.60 5.52
CA ASP A 234 -2.22 -19.88 5.12
C ASP A 234 -1.84 -20.74 6.32
N ARG A 235 -1.30 -20.11 7.37
CA ARG A 235 -0.98 -20.78 8.63
C ARG A 235 -2.24 -21.33 9.31
N GLU A 236 -3.30 -20.54 9.42
CA GLU A 236 -4.56 -20.97 10.05
C GLU A 236 -5.19 -22.13 9.28
N ARG A 237 -5.19 -22.04 7.95
CA ARG A 237 -5.64 -23.13 7.06
C ARG A 237 -4.85 -24.42 7.29
N ALA A 238 -3.52 -24.35 7.35
CA ALA A 238 -2.67 -25.51 7.59
C ALA A 238 -2.90 -26.14 8.99
N LEU A 239 -3.22 -25.33 10.00
CA LEU A 239 -3.56 -25.83 11.33
C LEU A 239 -4.88 -26.60 11.34
N LEU A 240 -5.90 -26.08 10.66
CA LEU A 240 -7.20 -26.76 10.52
C LEU A 240 -7.05 -28.08 9.75
N GLU A 241 -6.32 -28.09 8.64
CA GLU A 241 -6.06 -29.31 7.88
C GLU A 241 -5.31 -30.36 8.73
N ARG A 242 -4.31 -29.92 9.50
CA ARG A 242 -3.62 -30.79 10.45
C ARG A 242 -4.56 -31.38 11.50
N GLU A 243 -5.47 -30.58 12.06
CA GLU A 243 -6.43 -31.03 13.06
C GLU A 243 -7.40 -32.07 12.47
N VAL A 244 -7.92 -31.84 11.27
CA VAL A 244 -8.76 -32.81 10.55
C VAL A 244 -8.02 -34.13 10.34
N ALA A 245 -6.77 -34.08 9.84
CA ALA A 245 -5.96 -35.27 9.64
C ALA A 245 -5.66 -36.02 10.96
N GLN A 246 -5.44 -35.29 12.06
CA GLN A 246 -5.25 -35.88 13.38
C GLN A 246 -6.51 -36.60 13.88
N ASN A 247 -7.69 -36.00 13.69
CA ASN A 247 -8.96 -36.61 14.05
C ASN A 247 -9.23 -37.89 13.25
N GLN A 248 -8.98 -37.86 11.93
CA GLN A 248 -9.09 -39.04 11.07
C GLN A 248 -8.14 -40.15 11.52
N LEU A 249 -6.89 -39.83 11.84
CA LEU A 249 -5.91 -40.79 12.35
C LEU A 249 -6.37 -41.41 13.68
N GLN A 250 -6.92 -40.62 14.60
CA GLN A 250 -7.46 -41.15 15.85
C GLN A 250 -8.61 -42.12 15.62
N THR A 251 -9.51 -41.82 14.69
CA THR A 251 -10.61 -42.72 14.32
C THR A 251 -10.07 -44.04 13.76
N LEU A 252 -9.14 -43.98 12.80
CA LEU A 252 -8.51 -45.18 12.24
C LEU A 252 -7.77 -46.02 13.28
N ILE A 253 -7.10 -45.38 14.26
CA ILE A 253 -6.44 -46.10 15.37
C ILE A 253 -7.48 -46.84 16.22
N LYS A 254 -8.62 -46.22 16.52
CA LYS A 254 -9.71 -46.85 17.28
C LYS A 254 -10.27 -48.05 16.52
N GLU A 255 -10.61 -47.88 15.25
CA GLU A 255 -11.12 -48.94 14.38
C GLU A 255 -10.12 -50.11 14.27
N HIS A 256 -8.83 -49.82 14.06
CA HIS A 256 -7.79 -50.84 14.00
C HIS A 256 -7.67 -51.60 15.33
N THR A 257 -7.80 -50.91 16.47
CA THR A 257 -7.76 -51.53 17.80
C THR A 257 -8.97 -52.45 18.02
N GLU A 258 -10.16 -52.00 17.64
CA GLU A 258 -11.38 -52.81 17.70
C GLU A 258 -11.31 -54.02 16.80
N LEU A 259 -10.86 -53.85 15.55
CA LEU A 259 -10.72 -54.94 14.59
C LEU A 259 -9.71 -55.99 15.08
N LYS A 260 -8.59 -55.54 15.65
CA LYS A 260 -7.59 -56.43 16.27
C LYS A 260 -8.20 -57.24 17.41
N ARG A 261 -8.96 -56.60 18.31
CA ARG A 261 -9.65 -57.29 19.41
C ARG A 261 -10.67 -58.30 18.90
N ASN A 262 -11.45 -57.95 17.89
CA ASN A 262 -12.43 -58.85 17.27
C ASN A 262 -11.75 -60.05 16.62
N TYR A 263 -10.60 -59.84 15.97
CA TYR A 263 -9.80 -60.91 15.39
C TYR A 263 -9.26 -61.86 16.47
N GLU A 264 -8.72 -61.33 17.56
CA GLU A 264 -8.23 -62.12 18.70
C GLU A 264 -9.36 -62.97 19.32
N ASN A 265 -10.53 -62.38 19.56
CA ASN A 265 -11.70 -63.11 20.07
C ASN A 265 -12.13 -64.24 19.12
N LEU A 266 -12.14 -63.98 17.81
CA LEU A 266 -12.50 -64.99 16.80
C LEU A 266 -11.47 -66.13 16.76
N LEU A 267 -10.19 -65.82 16.95
CA LEU A 267 -9.12 -66.81 17.04
C LEU A 267 -9.33 -67.75 18.25
N GLU A 268 -9.67 -67.19 19.42
CA GLU A 268 -10.01 -67.96 20.62
C GLU A 268 -11.26 -68.84 20.42
N GLU A 269 -12.31 -68.33 19.78
CA GLU A 269 -13.50 -69.13 19.47
C GLU A 269 -13.20 -70.34 18.59
N VAL A 270 -12.33 -70.17 17.57
CA VAL A 270 -11.91 -71.26 16.70
C VAL A 270 -11.14 -72.32 17.49
N GLN A 271 -10.16 -71.92 18.31
CA GLN A 271 -9.39 -72.84 19.16
C GLN A 271 -10.29 -73.61 20.14
N ASN A 272 -11.23 -72.93 20.80
CA ASN A 272 -12.16 -73.59 21.73
C ASN A 272 -13.08 -74.60 21.02
N LYS A 273 -13.47 -74.36 19.76
CA LYS A 273 -14.25 -75.30 18.95
C LYS A 273 -13.42 -76.52 18.54
N GLU A 274 -12.16 -76.35 18.17
CA GLU A 274 -11.24 -77.44 17.85
C GLU A 274 -10.99 -78.34 19.09
N GLU A 275 -10.76 -77.77 20.27
CA GLU A 275 -10.61 -78.55 21.51
C GLU A 275 -11.90 -79.28 21.93
N GLY A 276 -13.07 -78.68 21.68
CA GLY A 276 -14.37 -79.29 21.97
C GLY A 276 -14.71 -80.48 21.07
N THR A 277 -14.23 -80.48 19.82
CA THR A 277 -14.44 -81.59 18.89
C THR A 277 -13.51 -82.78 19.16
N HIS A 278 -12.24 -82.52 19.53
CA HIS A 278 -11.30 -83.57 19.92
C HIS A 278 -11.66 -84.28 21.23
N LYS A 279 -12.31 -83.60 22.19
CA LYS A 279 -12.82 -84.24 23.41
C LYS A 279 -14.02 -85.15 23.15
N LYS A 280 -14.88 -84.82 22.17
CA LYS A 280 -16.05 -85.64 21.81
C LYS A 280 -15.69 -86.93 21.05
N GLN A 281 -14.68 -86.90 20.20
CA GLN A 281 -14.22 -88.10 19.46
C GLN A 281 -13.50 -89.15 20.32
N ARG A 282 -13.13 -88.82 21.56
CA ARG A 282 -12.34 -89.70 22.44
C ARG A 282 -13.17 -90.50 23.44
N THR A 283 -14.50 -90.30 23.44
CA THR A 283 -15.45 -90.88 24.40
C THR A 283 -16.51 -91.79 23.78
N GLU A 284 -16.42 -92.07 22.47
CA GLU A 284 -17.13 -93.17 21.81
C GLU A 284 -16.15 -94.32 21.51
#